data_AF-A0A943BGE0-F1
#
_entry.id   AF-A0A943BGE0-F1
#
_cell.length_a   1.000
_cell.length_b   1.000
_cell.length_c   1.000
_cell.angle_alpha   90.00
_cell.angle_beta   90.00
_cell.angle_gamma   90.00
#
_symmetry.space_group_name_H-M   'P 1'
#
loop_
_entity.id
_entity.type
_entity.pdbx_description
1 polymer ?
#
loop_
_entity_poly.entity_id
_entity_poly.type
_entity_poly.pdbx_seq_one_letter_code
_entity_poly.pdbx_strand_id
1 'polypeptide(L)'
;MSIKTIEIRNGKKSTWNIKEKLKKNGFSFVKTGKYSGYWRMETMDPQQVRYWKRYRYLGYECRVYEAALHERSDSYRQRFFEINHPDAMNRYHCAYCGKLLPKESLVIDHLIPVQRAKSSVFWQRVLKVTGIKNVNNPKNLVGTCVRCNSRKGSKTSFWILRGIIGRSYSAWLCIKCVLLLLLLYTGSQVYEGVQQFISVCMS
;
A
#
# COMPACT_ATOMS: atom_id res chain seq x y z
N MET A 1 21.91 -6.57 -18.25
CA MET A 1 20.83 -7.32 -17.56
C MET A 1 20.69 -6.77 -16.15
N SER A 2 19.48 -6.62 -15.61
CA SER A 2 19.26 -6.11 -14.25
C SER A 2 19.46 -7.22 -13.20
N ILE A 3 20.11 -6.92 -12.07
CA ILE A 3 20.18 -7.85 -10.92
C ILE A 3 18.77 -8.17 -10.43
N LYS A 4 18.46 -9.46 -10.29
CA LYS A 4 17.20 -9.97 -9.73
C LYS A 4 17.44 -10.56 -8.36
N THR A 5 16.55 -10.25 -7.44
CA THR A 5 16.46 -10.91 -6.14
C THR A 5 15.44 -12.04 -6.22
N ILE A 6 15.84 -13.22 -5.76
CA ILE A 6 14.99 -14.40 -5.62
C ILE A 6 14.81 -14.67 -4.13
N GLU A 7 13.56 -14.73 -3.68
CA GLU A 7 13.21 -15.16 -2.33
C GLU A 7 12.48 -16.50 -2.36
N ILE A 8 12.94 -17.46 -1.54
CA ILE A 8 12.24 -18.71 -1.28
C ILE A 8 11.79 -18.73 0.18
N ARG A 9 10.49 -18.92 0.38
CA ARG A 9 9.78 -18.85 1.66
C ARG A 9 9.01 -20.15 1.90
N ASN A 10 8.68 -20.40 3.17
CA ASN A 10 7.72 -21.43 3.51
C ASN A 10 6.39 -21.12 2.81
N GLY A 11 5.87 -22.11 2.09
CA GLY A 11 4.56 -22.05 1.44
C GLY A 11 3.66 -23.14 2.00
N LYS A 12 3.10 -23.96 1.12
CA LYS A 12 2.51 -25.26 1.51
C LYS A 12 3.56 -26.22 2.07
N LYS A 13 4.83 -26.03 1.71
CA LYS A 13 5.97 -26.80 2.21
C LYS A 13 6.94 -25.92 3.00
N SER A 14 7.57 -26.52 4.00
CA SER A 14 8.69 -25.91 4.73
C SER A 14 9.97 -25.95 3.91
N THR A 15 10.72 -24.84 3.92
CA THR A 15 12.05 -24.73 3.30
C THR A 15 13.12 -25.54 4.02
N TRP A 16 12.82 -26.08 5.21
CA TRP A 16 13.74 -26.92 5.99
C TRP A 16 14.32 -28.07 5.19
N ASN A 17 13.48 -28.78 4.42
CA ASN A 17 13.88 -29.96 3.65
C ASN A 17 14.80 -29.64 2.46
N ILE A 18 14.88 -28.36 2.06
CA ILE A 18 15.71 -27.91 0.94
C ILE A 18 16.81 -26.94 1.37
N LYS A 19 17.02 -26.73 2.68
CA LYS A 19 17.94 -25.73 3.22
C LYS A 19 19.38 -25.91 2.74
N GLU A 20 19.89 -27.14 2.72
CA GLU A 20 21.27 -27.41 2.29
C GLU A 20 21.43 -27.20 0.78
N LYS A 21 20.40 -27.54 0.00
CA LYS A 21 20.37 -27.23 -1.43
C LYS A 21 20.38 -25.71 -1.68
N LEU A 22 19.61 -24.94 -0.90
CA LEU A 22 19.56 -23.49 -1.02
C LEU A 22 20.92 -22.87 -0.69
N LYS A 23 21.55 -23.27 0.42
CA LYS A 23 22.91 -22.81 0.79
C LYS A 23 23.94 -23.11 -0.30
N LYS A 24 23.98 -24.36 -0.80
CA LYS A 24 24.93 -24.79 -1.84
C LYS A 24 24.78 -23.96 -3.14
N ASN A 25 23.59 -23.42 -3.39
CA ASN A 25 23.31 -22.61 -4.57
C ASN A 25 23.35 -21.09 -4.28
N GLY A 26 23.99 -20.66 -3.19
CA GLY A 26 24.26 -19.24 -2.92
C GLY A 26 23.12 -18.47 -2.26
N PHE A 27 22.10 -19.15 -1.72
CA PHE A 27 21.09 -18.45 -0.92
C PHE A 27 21.58 -18.21 0.52
N SER A 28 21.33 -17.00 1.02
CA SER A 28 21.49 -16.63 2.42
C SER A 28 20.14 -16.62 3.15
N PHE A 29 20.13 -17.00 4.44
CA PHE A 29 18.92 -16.97 5.24
C PHE A 29 18.75 -15.60 5.93
N VAL A 30 17.61 -14.94 5.67
CA VAL A 30 17.23 -13.67 6.28
C VAL A 30 16.18 -13.92 7.34
N LYS A 31 16.54 -13.66 8.61
CA LYS A 31 15.65 -13.82 9.77
C LYS A 31 14.66 -12.66 9.84
N THR A 32 13.38 -12.96 10.07
CA THR A 32 12.29 -11.97 10.22
C THR A 32 11.60 -12.05 11.59
N GLY A 33 11.97 -13.02 12.43
CA GLY A 33 11.43 -13.23 13.76
C GLY A 33 12.11 -14.41 14.44
N LYS A 34 11.66 -14.79 15.64
CA LYS A 34 12.27 -15.89 16.41
C LYS A 34 12.27 -17.22 15.65
N TYR A 35 11.19 -17.52 14.92
CA TYR A 35 10.97 -18.75 14.16
C TYR A 35 10.61 -18.50 12.68
N SER A 36 10.87 -17.30 12.18
CA SER A 36 10.49 -16.93 10.81
C SER A 36 11.65 -16.31 10.05
N GLY A 37 11.68 -16.57 8.76
CA GLY A 37 12.66 -16.03 7.84
C GLY A 37 12.43 -16.53 6.43
N TYR A 38 13.38 -16.22 5.55
CA TYR A 38 13.33 -16.59 4.15
C TYR A 38 14.72 -16.70 3.56
N TRP A 39 14.85 -17.43 2.46
CA TRP A 39 16.10 -17.56 1.74
C TRP A 39 16.14 -16.51 0.63
N ARG A 40 17.25 -15.76 0.53
CA ARG A 40 17.47 -14.71 -0.47
C ARG A 40 18.71 -15.03 -1.29
N MET A 41 18.63 -14.82 -2.60
CA MET A 41 19.77 -14.82 -3.51
C MET A 41 19.62 -13.67 -4.49
N GLU A 42 20.73 -13.10 -4.93
CA GLU A 42 20.77 -12.15 -6.04
C GLU A 42 21.51 -12.77 -7.22
N THR A 43 20.97 -12.55 -8.42
CA THR A 43 21.57 -13.10 -9.63
C THR A 43 21.27 -12.24 -10.84
N MET A 44 22.21 -12.21 -11.78
CA MET A 44 22.00 -11.65 -13.12
C MET A 44 21.63 -12.74 -14.12
N ASP A 45 21.78 -14.02 -13.78
CA ASP A 45 21.56 -15.15 -14.68
C ASP A 45 20.06 -15.46 -14.84
N PRO A 46 19.49 -15.28 -16.05
CA PRO A 46 18.10 -15.62 -16.32
C PRO A 46 17.78 -17.11 -16.16
N GLN A 47 18.77 -18.02 -16.33
CA GLN A 47 18.56 -19.45 -16.15
C GLN A 47 18.32 -19.79 -14.68
N GLN A 48 19.11 -19.26 -13.75
CA GLN A 48 18.86 -19.37 -12.32
C GLN A 48 17.48 -18.82 -11.93
N VAL A 49 17.08 -17.66 -12.48
CA VAL A 49 15.74 -17.11 -12.24
C VAL A 49 14.65 -18.09 -12.69
N ARG A 50 14.74 -18.63 -13.92
CA ARG A 50 13.77 -19.61 -14.42
C ARG A 50 13.76 -20.88 -13.58
N TYR A 51 14.94 -21.39 -13.21
CA TYR A 51 15.09 -22.58 -12.40
C TYR A 51 14.36 -22.47 -11.06
N TRP A 52 14.68 -21.43 -10.28
CA TRP A 52 14.14 -21.24 -8.93
C TRP A 52 12.69 -20.80 -8.93
N LYS A 53 12.23 -20.10 -9.97
CA LYS A 53 10.80 -19.75 -10.11
C LYS A 53 9.89 -20.97 -10.13
N ARG A 54 10.38 -22.14 -10.59
CA ARG A 54 9.61 -23.39 -10.60
C ARG A 54 9.23 -23.89 -9.20
N TYR A 55 9.97 -23.49 -8.17
CA TYR A 55 9.69 -23.89 -6.78
C TYR A 55 8.32 -23.42 -6.30
N ARG A 56 7.74 -22.40 -6.95
CA ARG A 56 6.34 -22.02 -6.72
C ARG A 56 5.38 -23.20 -6.96
N TYR A 57 5.58 -23.95 -8.02
CA TYR A 57 4.73 -25.09 -8.40
C TYR A 57 4.98 -26.32 -7.50
N LEU A 58 6.13 -26.36 -6.82
CA LEU A 58 6.47 -27.43 -5.87
C LEU A 58 5.87 -27.20 -4.47
N GLY A 59 5.17 -26.09 -4.26
CA GLY A 59 4.50 -25.75 -3.00
C GLY A 59 5.25 -24.75 -2.12
N TYR A 60 6.33 -24.13 -2.60
CA TYR A 60 7.02 -23.05 -1.89
C TYR A 60 6.45 -21.69 -2.28
N GLU A 61 6.60 -20.70 -1.42
CA GLU A 61 6.43 -19.31 -1.85
C GLU A 61 7.74 -18.84 -2.51
N CYS A 62 7.64 -18.40 -3.76
CA CYS A 62 8.79 -17.90 -4.52
C CYS A 62 8.48 -16.50 -5.05
N ARG A 63 9.37 -15.56 -4.79
CA ARG A 63 9.26 -14.16 -5.25
C ARG A 63 10.49 -13.78 -6.04
N VAL A 64 10.27 -13.08 -7.15
CA VAL A 64 11.34 -12.59 -8.00
C VAL A 64 11.05 -11.13 -8.31
N TYR A 65 12.01 -10.25 -8.01
CA TYR A 65 11.88 -8.81 -8.21
C TYR A 65 13.26 -8.17 -8.38
N GLU A 66 13.30 -6.90 -8.77
CA GLU A 66 14.54 -6.09 -8.82
C GLU A 66 14.64 -5.29 -7.52
N ALA A 67 15.70 -5.51 -6.71
CA ALA A 67 15.86 -4.87 -5.41
C ALA A 67 15.79 -3.34 -5.51
N ALA A 68 16.55 -2.76 -6.45
CA ALA A 68 16.60 -1.32 -6.72
C ALA A 68 15.21 -0.70 -6.99
N LEU A 69 14.25 -1.50 -7.46
CA LEU A 69 12.90 -1.02 -7.78
C LEU A 69 11.86 -1.35 -6.69
N HIS A 70 12.11 -2.33 -5.82
CA HIS A 70 11.09 -2.91 -4.94
C HIS A 70 11.48 -2.97 -3.46
N GLU A 71 12.66 -2.48 -3.08
CA GLU A 71 13.03 -2.33 -1.67
C GLU A 71 12.71 -0.93 -1.15
N ARG A 72 12.32 -0.86 0.14
CA ARG A 72 12.09 0.41 0.83
C ARG A 72 13.44 1.05 1.09
N SER A 73 13.58 2.33 0.77
CA SER A 73 14.70 3.16 1.24
C SER A 73 14.31 3.87 2.54
N ASP A 74 15.24 4.48 3.25
CA ASP A 74 14.90 5.36 4.37
C ASP A 74 14.61 6.80 3.92
N SER A 75 15.10 7.20 2.75
CA SER A 75 14.98 8.57 2.22
C SER A 75 13.59 8.92 1.65
N TYR A 76 12.74 7.93 1.36
CA TYR A 76 11.39 8.17 0.78
C TYR A 76 10.53 9.10 1.65
N ARG A 77 10.70 9.05 2.99
CA ARG A 77 9.96 9.91 3.92
C ARG A 77 10.37 11.36 3.72
N GLN A 78 11.67 11.64 3.65
CA GLN A 78 12.18 12.99 3.41
C GLN A 78 11.67 13.53 2.08
N ARG A 79 11.83 12.74 1.01
CA ARG A 79 11.36 13.10 -0.34
C ARG A 79 9.86 13.37 -0.41
N PHE A 80 9.06 12.67 0.39
CA PHE A 80 7.63 12.95 0.49
C PHE A 80 7.37 14.38 0.99
N PHE A 81 8.06 14.83 2.03
CA PHE A 81 7.88 16.16 2.61
C PHE A 81 8.51 17.29 1.80
N GLU A 82 9.49 17.00 0.94
CA GLU A 82 10.01 17.97 -0.03
C GLU A 82 8.98 18.31 -1.12
N ILE A 83 8.10 17.35 -1.47
CA ILE A 83 7.15 17.47 -2.57
C ILE A 83 5.75 17.85 -2.09
N ASN A 84 5.36 17.36 -0.92
CA ASN A 84 4.04 17.62 -0.35
C ASN A 84 4.19 18.68 0.73
N HIS A 85 3.57 19.83 0.52
CA HIS A 85 3.60 20.94 1.46
C HIS A 85 2.40 20.88 2.43
N PRO A 86 2.58 21.32 3.68
CA PRO A 86 1.49 21.41 4.63
C PRO A 86 0.53 22.56 4.30
N ASP A 87 -0.60 22.62 5.00
CA ASP A 87 -1.49 23.77 5.02
C ASP A 87 -0.85 24.97 5.75
N ALA A 88 -1.55 26.12 5.76
CA ALA A 88 -1.09 27.34 6.42
C ALA A 88 -0.86 27.19 7.94
N MET A 89 -1.39 26.13 8.57
CA MET A 89 -1.19 25.81 9.99
C MET A 89 -0.15 24.71 10.19
N ASN A 90 0.69 24.43 9.19
CA ASN A 90 1.73 23.40 9.21
C ASN A 90 1.19 21.97 9.42
N ARG A 91 0.00 21.67 8.86
CA ARG A 91 -0.63 20.35 8.93
C ARG A 91 -0.70 19.68 7.57
N TYR A 92 -0.62 18.36 7.59
CA TYR A 92 -0.78 17.49 6.43
C TYR A 92 -2.12 16.78 6.52
N HIS A 93 -2.79 16.56 5.39
CA HIS A 93 -4.01 15.77 5.38
C HIS A 93 -3.73 14.29 5.16
N CYS A 94 -4.53 13.46 5.82
CA CYS A 94 -4.59 12.04 5.55
C CYS A 94 -5.30 11.78 4.22
N ALA A 95 -4.62 11.12 3.28
CA ALA A 95 -5.19 10.77 1.99
C ALA A 95 -6.41 9.85 2.09
N TYR A 96 -6.57 9.10 3.18
CA TYR A 96 -7.68 8.16 3.33
C TYR A 96 -8.90 8.71 4.06
N CYS A 97 -8.81 9.80 4.82
CA CYS A 97 -9.97 10.34 5.53
C CYS A 97 -10.07 11.87 5.54
N GLY A 98 -9.09 12.58 4.97
CA GLY A 98 -9.06 14.04 4.95
C GLY A 98 -8.85 14.68 6.32
N LYS A 99 -8.41 13.92 7.34
CA LYS A 99 -8.03 14.47 8.66
C LYS A 99 -6.72 15.23 8.52
N LEU A 100 -6.67 16.46 9.04
CA LEU A 100 -5.45 17.25 9.16
C LEU A 100 -4.65 16.82 10.40
N LEU A 101 -3.34 16.71 10.25
CA LEU A 101 -2.40 16.14 11.23
C LEU A 101 -1.08 16.91 11.21
N PRO A 102 -0.43 17.09 12.37
CA PRO A 102 0.96 17.56 12.39
C PRO A 102 1.90 16.51 11.78
N LYS A 103 3.07 16.95 11.31
CA LYS A 103 4.06 16.14 10.58
C LYS A 103 4.50 14.89 11.35
N GLU A 104 4.57 14.99 12.67
CA GLU A 104 5.03 13.96 13.61
C GLU A 104 4.01 12.81 13.72
N SER A 105 2.72 13.15 13.57
CA SER A 105 1.62 12.19 13.59
C SER A 105 1.32 11.59 12.22
N LEU A 106 2.00 12.05 11.17
CA LEU A 106 1.78 11.61 9.80
C LEU A 106 2.63 10.38 9.48
N VAL A 107 1.96 9.32 9.02
CA VAL A 107 2.59 8.09 8.53
C VAL A 107 2.63 8.12 7.01
N ILE A 108 3.81 7.92 6.44
CA ILE A 108 3.98 7.81 4.98
C ILE A 108 3.73 6.36 4.56
N ASP A 109 2.64 6.16 3.84
CA ASP A 109 2.20 4.85 3.34
C ASP A 109 2.42 4.73 1.83
N HIS A 110 2.52 3.49 1.36
CA HIS A 110 2.61 3.16 -0.05
C HIS A 110 1.22 2.75 -0.56
N LEU A 111 0.72 3.43 -1.60
CA LEU A 111 -0.54 3.08 -2.27
C LEU A 111 -0.51 1.62 -2.70
N ILE A 112 0.49 1.25 -3.50
CA ILE A 112 0.80 -0.14 -3.83
C ILE A 112 1.81 -0.64 -2.78
N PRO A 113 1.43 -1.56 -1.88
CA PRO A 113 2.32 -2.04 -0.82
C PRO A 113 3.55 -2.73 -1.40
N VAL A 114 4.72 -2.47 -0.80
CA VAL A 114 6.01 -3.07 -1.19
C VAL A 114 5.93 -4.60 -1.30
N GLN A 115 5.27 -5.25 -0.33
CA GLN A 115 5.12 -6.71 -0.33
C GLN A 115 4.35 -7.23 -1.55
N ARG A 116 3.31 -6.51 -1.99
CA ARG A 116 2.52 -6.86 -3.18
C ARG A 116 3.34 -6.66 -4.46
N ALA A 117 4.13 -5.59 -4.49
CA ALA A 117 5.06 -5.31 -5.57
C ALA A 117 6.16 -6.40 -5.68
N LYS A 118 6.63 -6.95 -4.55
CA LYS A 118 7.58 -8.07 -4.55
C LYS A 118 6.96 -9.40 -4.98
N SER A 119 5.73 -9.70 -4.57
CA SER A 119 5.12 -11.02 -4.72
C SER A 119 4.29 -11.23 -5.99
N SER A 120 3.84 -10.15 -6.64
CA SER A 120 2.88 -10.25 -7.75
C SER A 120 3.39 -9.59 -9.02
N VAL A 121 3.50 -10.38 -10.09
CA VAL A 121 3.84 -9.89 -11.44
C VAL A 121 2.82 -8.85 -11.92
N PHE A 122 1.55 -8.99 -11.53
CA PHE A 122 0.52 -8.00 -11.84
C PHE A 122 0.88 -6.63 -11.26
N TRP A 123 1.18 -6.56 -9.96
CA TRP A 123 1.53 -5.29 -9.30
C TRP A 123 2.87 -4.72 -9.80
N GLN A 124 3.83 -5.58 -10.15
CA GLN A 124 5.07 -5.15 -10.81
C GLN A 124 4.79 -4.49 -12.16
N ARG A 125 3.87 -5.05 -12.96
CA ARG A 125 3.45 -4.46 -14.24
C ARG A 125 2.72 -3.14 -14.02
N VAL A 126 1.78 -3.09 -13.08
CA VAL A 126 1.03 -1.87 -12.72
C VAL A 126 1.99 -0.72 -12.38
N LEU A 127 3.03 -0.97 -11.57
CA LEU A 127 4.03 0.05 -11.26
C LEU A 127 4.74 0.57 -12.51
N LYS A 128 5.13 -0.33 -13.43
CA LYS A 128 5.80 0.05 -14.68
C LYS A 128 4.90 0.89 -15.60
N VAL A 129 3.66 0.45 -15.85
CA VAL A 129 2.75 1.16 -16.78
C VAL A 129 2.24 2.49 -16.21
N THR A 130 2.20 2.64 -14.89
CA THR A 130 1.84 3.92 -14.24
C THR A 130 3.02 4.90 -14.15
N GLY A 131 4.17 4.57 -14.74
CA GLY A 131 5.37 5.41 -14.70
C GLY A 131 6.03 5.48 -13.32
N ILE A 132 5.69 4.56 -12.42
CA ILE A 132 6.31 4.44 -11.10
C ILE A 132 7.62 3.68 -11.25
N LYS A 133 8.72 4.44 -11.35
CA LYS A 133 10.08 3.88 -11.55
C LYS A 133 10.49 2.90 -10.46
N ASN A 134 10.14 3.15 -9.20
CA ASN A 134 10.38 2.26 -8.06
C ASN A 134 9.29 2.44 -7.00
N VAL A 135 9.19 1.51 -6.05
CA VAL A 135 8.18 1.55 -4.98
C VAL A 135 8.24 2.83 -4.12
N ASN A 136 9.42 3.45 -4.00
CA ASN A 136 9.66 4.69 -3.24
C ASN A 136 9.31 5.97 -4.03
N ASN A 137 8.79 5.85 -5.25
CA ASN A 137 8.43 7.01 -6.06
C ASN A 137 7.32 7.82 -5.35
N PRO A 138 7.40 9.16 -5.32
CA PRO A 138 6.36 10.01 -4.73
C PRO A 138 4.93 9.73 -5.21
N LYS A 139 4.76 9.30 -6.47
CA LYS A 139 3.47 8.87 -7.04
C LYS A 139 2.88 7.62 -6.37
N ASN A 140 3.69 6.83 -5.68
CA ASN A 140 3.25 5.69 -4.88
C ASN A 140 3.11 6.03 -3.38
N LEU A 141 3.51 7.22 -2.93
CA LEU A 141 3.50 7.60 -1.52
C LEU A 141 2.34 8.52 -1.17
N VAL A 142 1.72 8.31 -0.01
CA VAL A 142 0.67 9.18 0.54
C VAL A 142 0.85 9.40 2.04
N GLY A 143 0.45 10.58 2.51
CA GLY A 143 0.36 10.89 3.94
C GLY A 143 -0.90 10.29 4.55
N THR A 144 -0.79 9.65 5.71
CA THR A 144 -1.91 8.95 6.35
C THR A 144 -1.90 9.08 7.87
N CYS A 145 -3.08 8.98 8.50
CA CYS A 145 -3.14 8.81 9.95
C CYS A 145 -2.86 7.35 10.31
N VAL A 146 -2.35 7.12 11.53
CA VAL A 146 -2.07 5.77 12.07
C VAL A 146 -3.27 4.83 11.94
N ARG A 147 -4.48 5.32 12.26
CA ARG A 147 -5.72 4.55 12.18
C ARG A 147 -6.01 4.04 10.76
N CYS A 148 -5.90 4.91 9.76
CA CYS A 148 -6.18 4.53 8.37
C CYS A 148 -5.07 3.63 7.81
N ASN A 149 -3.81 3.92 8.13
CA ASN A 149 -2.68 3.08 7.73
C ASN A 149 -2.85 1.64 8.25
N SER A 150 -3.18 1.49 9.54
CA SER A 150 -3.46 0.19 10.15
C SER A 150 -4.66 -0.50 9.49
N ARG A 151 -5.77 0.22 9.26
CA ARG A 151 -6.98 -0.35 8.62
C ARG A 151 -6.75 -0.81 7.17
N LYS A 152 -5.93 -0.07 6.42
CA LYS A 152 -5.50 -0.46 5.07
C LYS A 152 -4.61 -1.69 5.11
N GLY A 153 -3.54 -1.67 5.89
CA GLY A 153 -2.52 -2.72 5.91
C GLY A 153 -2.04 -3.06 4.49
N SER A 154 -2.18 -4.33 4.10
CA SER A 154 -1.80 -4.83 2.76
C SER A 154 -2.94 -4.86 1.73
N LYS A 155 -4.07 -4.20 2.00
CA LYS A 155 -5.21 -4.12 1.08
C LYS A 155 -4.89 -3.18 -0.08
N THR A 156 -5.22 -3.60 -1.29
CA THR A 156 -4.93 -2.87 -2.52
C THR A 156 -6.17 -2.22 -3.10
N SER A 157 -7.28 -2.93 -3.31
CA SER A 157 -8.44 -2.54 -4.14
C SER A 157 -9.00 -1.12 -3.92
N PHE A 158 -10.10 -0.97 -3.17
CA PHE A 158 -10.73 0.32 -2.92
C PHE A 158 -9.79 1.32 -2.23
N TRP A 159 -8.83 0.81 -1.44
CA TRP A 159 -7.86 1.62 -0.72
C TRP A 159 -6.89 2.37 -1.64
N ILE A 160 -6.45 1.76 -2.75
CA ILE A 160 -5.63 2.47 -3.75
C ILE A 160 -6.43 3.59 -4.38
N LEU A 161 -7.66 3.32 -4.85
CA LEU A 161 -8.51 4.35 -5.47
C LEU A 161 -8.79 5.51 -4.51
N ARG A 162 -9.18 5.17 -3.27
CA ARG A 162 -9.42 6.15 -2.20
C ARG A 162 -8.17 6.98 -1.90
N GLY A 163 -6.99 6.35 -1.90
CA GLY A 163 -5.73 7.04 -1.71
C GLY A 163 -5.36 7.95 -2.87
N ILE A 164 -5.62 7.55 -4.12
CA ILE A 164 -5.40 8.37 -5.32
C ILE A 164 -6.28 9.62 -5.28
N ILE A 165 -7.59 9.44 -5.08
CA ILE A 165 -8.55 10.56 -5.01
C ILE A 165 -8.21 11.49 -3.85
N GLY A 166 -7.96 10.89 -2.67
CA GLY A 166 -7.72 11.65 -1.45
C GLY A 166 -6.33 12.27 -1.34
N ARG A 167 -5.45 12.13 -2.35
CA ARG A 167 -4.23 12.94 -2.45
C ARG A 167 -4.56 14.43 -2.44
N SER A 168 -5.66 14.82 -3.08
CA SER A 168 -6.13 16.19 -3.07
C SER A 168 -6.93 16.49 -1.80
N TYR A 169 -6.52 17.52 -1.06
CA TYR A 169 -7.31 18.01 0.07
C TYR A 169 -8.68 18.54 -0.40
N SER A 170 -8.71 19.25 -1.54
CA SER A 170 -9.93 19.77 -2.13
C SER A 170 -10.94 18.66 -2.45
N ALA A 171 -10.48 17.47 -2.86
CA ALA A 171 -11.38 16.33 -3.07
C ALA A 171 -12.10 15.92 -1.77
N TRP A 172 -11.39 15.91 -0.63
CA TRP A 172 -12.01 15.64 0.68
C TRP A 172 -12.95 16.77 1.11
N LEU A 173 -12.62 18.02 0.80
CA LEU A 173 -13.50 19.15 1.06
C LEU A 173 -14.80 19.01 0.26
N CYS A 174 -14.71 18.74 -1.05
CA CYS A 174 -15.88 18.50 -1.90
C CYS A 174 -16.75 17.35 -1.38
N ILE A 175 -16.14 16.21 -1.01
CA ILE A 175 -16.88 15.07 -0.43
C ILE A 175 -17.63 15.49 0.85
N LYS A 176 -16.97 16.24 1.75
CA LYS A 176 -17.62 16.72 2.99
C LYS A 176 -18.76 17.69 2.70
N CYS A 177 -18.58 18.61 1.75
CA CYS A 177 -19.63 19.55 1.33
C CYS A 177 -20.83 18.81 0.74
N VAL A 178 -20.61 17.85 -0.17
CA VAL A 178 -21.69 17.03 -0.76
C VAL A 178 -22.43 16.25 0.31
N LEU A 179 -21.71 15.62 1.25
CA LEU A 179 -22.35 14.88 2.36
C LEU A 179 -23.17 15.81 3.26
N LEU A 180 -22.67 17.02 3.55
CA LEU A 180 -23.41 18.01 4.33
C LEU A 180 -24.69 18.45 3.61
N LEU A 181 -24.61 18.74 2.30
CA LEU A 181 -25.78 19.11 1.50
C LEU A 181 -26.82 18.00 1.46
N LEU A 182 -26.41 16.74 1.31
CA LEU A 182 -27.31 15.59 1.37
C LEU A 182 -27.98 15.46 2.74
N LEU A 183 -27.23 15.64 3.83
CA LEU A 183 -27.79 15.61 5.18
C LEU A 183 -28.82 16.71 5.39
N LEU A 184 -28.52 17.94 4.96
CA LEU A 184 -29.47 19.07 5.04
C LEU A 184 -30.73 18.81 4.21
N TYR A 185 -30.58 18.29 2.99
CA TYR A 185 -31.71 17.92 2.14
C TYR A 185 -32.60 16.86 2.81
N THR A 186 -32.00 15.75 3.28
CA THR A 186 -32.75 14.71 3.98
C THR A 186 -33.42 15.22 5.25
N GLY A 187 -32.75 16.12 5.99
CA GLY A 187 -33.30 16.76 7.17
C GLY A 187 -34.54 17.62 6.84
N SER A 188 -34.50 18.38 5.74
CA SER A 188 -35.65 19.16 5.26
C SER A 188 -36.85 18.26 4.94
N GLN A 189 -36.62 17.16 4.22
CA GLN A 189 -37.69 16.23 3.86
C GLN A 189 -38.31 15.55 5.09
N VAL A 190 -37.49 15.18 6.08
CA VAL A 190 -37.99 14.65 7.35
C VAL A 190 -38.78 15.72 8.12
N TYR A 191 -38.29 16.96 8.17
CA TYR A 191 -38.98 18.06 8.83
C TYR A 191 -40.35 18.33 8.21
N GLU A 192 -40.42 18.44 6.88
CA GLU A 192 -41.67 18.60 6.12
C GLU A 192 -42.66 17.46 6.41
N GLY A 193 -42.20 16.20 6.39
CA GLY A 193 -43.02 15.04 6.70
C GLY A 193 -43.56 15.05 8.14
N VAL A 194 -42.75 15.47 9.12
CA VAL A 194 -43.20 15.60 10.52
C VAL A 194 -44.24 16.71 10.67
N GLN A 195 -44.05 17.87 10.03
CA GLN A 195 -45.03 18.96 10.06
C GLN A 195 -46.37 18.54 9.45
N GLN A 196 -46.34 17.84 8.32
CA GLN A 196 -47.54 17.30 7.69
C GLN A 196 -48.27 16.31 8.60
N PHE A 197 -47.54 15.40 9.27
CA PHE A 197 -48.12 14.45 10.21
C PHE A 197 -48.78 15.15 11.42
N ILE A 198 -48.09 16.13 12.03
CA ILE A 198 -48.64 16.92 13.14
C ILE A 198 -49.93 17.64 12.72
N SER A 199 -49.93 18.25 11.53
CA SER A 199 -51.11 18.93 11.01
C SER A 199 -52.31 18.00 10.85
N VAL A 200 -52.09 16.75 10.42
CA VAL A 200 -53.17 15.74 10.26
C VAL A 200 -53.66 15.22 11.62
N CYS A 201 -52.80 15.11 12.63
CA CYS A 201 -53.20 14.69 13.97
C CYS A 201 -53.93 15.78 14.77
N MET A 202 -53.75 17.05 14.39
CA MET A 202 -54.39 18.19 15.05
C MET A 202 -55.69 18.66 14.37
N SER A 203 -55.99 18.16 13.17
CA SER A 203 -57.25 18.36 12.45
C SER A 203 -58.25 17.26 12.77
#